data_AF-B8GCH1-F1
#
_entry.id   AF-B8GCH1-F1
#
_cell.length_a   1.000
_cell.length_b   1.000
_cell.length_c   1.000
_cell.angle_alpha   90.00
_cell.angle_beta   90.00
_cell.angle_gamma   90.00
#
_symmetry.space_group_name_H-M   'P 1'
#
loop_
_entity.id
_entity.type
_entity.pdbx_description
1 polymer ?
#
loop_
_entity_poly.entity_id
_entity_poly.type
_entity_poly.pdbx_seq_one_letter_code
_entity_poly.pdbx_strand_id
1 'polypeptide(L)'
;MLTWQHEGRRGALALLRRGLDVRFGWRWLIIILIGPMMIFGGSIIALFTLIGFFVILFTGGPLQEVFGWRGYASPRLQAHYGSAIASLIVGVAWWLWHAPAVFIPGRFMTNDLLSFGALTIVITLTSFIFTWVYQHTNGSILACLLLHTTMNWSIWPVMPSMQIDLITIGCMILVLSIVVGFMTIPTVRFTTH
;
A
#
# COMPACT_ATOMS: atom_id res chain seq x y z
N MET A 1 -2.76 13.69 17.55
CA MET A 1 -3.36 12.87 16.48
C MET A 1 -4.68 13.50 16.06
N LEU A 2 -4.86 13.86 14.78
CA LEU A 2 -6.02 14.62 14.27
C LEU A 2 -7.37 13.94 14.55
N THR A 3 -7.45 12.60 14.48
CA THR A 3 -8.66 11.84 14.85
C THR A 3 -9.11 12.13 16.28
N TRP A 4 -8.18 12.25 17.23
CA TRP A 4 -8.51 12.58 18.61
C TRP A 4 -9.06 14.01 18.72
N GLN A 5 -8.50 14.96 17.96
CA GLN A 5 -8.95 16.36 17.98
C GLN A 5 -10.36 16.51 17.38
N HIS A 6 -10.67 15.79 16.31
CA HIS A 6 -11.97 15.89 15.63
C HIS A 6 -13.06 14.96 16.18
N GLU A 7 -12.70 13.76 16.64
CA GLU A 7 -13.66 12.69 17.02
C GLU A 7 -13.48 12.22 18.48
N GLY A 8 -12.55 12.82 19.22
CA GLY A 8 -12.27 12.48 20.62
C GLY A 8 -11.72 11.07 20.81
N ARG A 9 -11.80 10.59 22.06
CA ARG A 9 -11.33 9.26 22.47
C ARG A 9 -12.05 8.14 21.72
N ARG A 10 -13.34 8.29 21.45
CA ARG A 10 -14.14 7.25 20.77
C ARG A 10 -13.69 7.05 19.33
N GLY A 11 -13.44 8.13 18.58
CA GLY A 11 -12.91 8.03 17.22
C GLY A 11 -11.49 7.46 17.17
N ALA A 12 -10.63 7.87 18.09
CA ALA A 12 -9.27 7.31 18.19
C ALA A 12 -9.30 5.79 18.46
N LEU A 13 -10.14 5.34 19.40
CA LEU A 13 -10.32 3.90 19.67
C LEU A 13 -10.95 3.15 18.50
N ALA A 14 -11.91 3.76 17.81
CA ALA A 14 -12.50 3.18 16.61
C ALA A 14 -11.46 2.99 15.50
N LEU A 15 -10.54 3.94 15.34
CA LEU A 15 -9.44 3.82 14.39
C LEU A 15 -8.50 2.66 14.76
N LEU A 16 -8.09 2.56 16.03
CA LEU A 16 -7.22 1.48 16.49
C LEU A 16 -7.88 0.11 16.31
N ARG A 17 -9.18 -0.01 16.60
CA ARG A 17 -9.94 -1.25 16.40
C ARG A 17 -9.96 -1.70 14.94
N ARG A 18 -9.98 -0.76 13.98
CA ARG A 18 -9.88 -1.10 12.55
C ARG A 18 -8.51 -1.68 12.17
N GLY A 19 -7.47 -1.42 12.97
CA GLY A 19 -6.15 -2.05 12.85
C GLY A 19 -6.11 -3.50 13.34
N LEU A 20 -7.17 -3.98 13.99
CA LEU A 20 -7.35 -5.37 14.44
C LEU A 20 -8.53 -6.05 13.74
N ASP A 21 -9.08 -5.42 12.71
CA ASP A 21 -10.30 -5.88 12.04
C ASP A 21 -10.01 -7.01 11.05
N VAL A 22 -10.29 -8.24 11.48
CA VAL A 22 -10.13 -9.49 10.71
C VAL A 22 -11.40 -9.93 9.98
N ARG A 23 -12.43 -9.08 9.90
CA ARG A 23 -13.75 -9.46 9.34
C ARG A 23 -13.76 -9.67 7.83
N PHE A 24 -12.63 -9.49 7.14
CA PHE A 24 -12.49 -9.78 5.73
C PHE A 24 -12.29 -11.29 5.50
N GLY A 25 -12.89 -11.85 4.44
CA GLY A 25 -12.85 -13.29 4.16
C GLY A 25 -11.44 -13.80 3.82
N TRP A 26 -11.17 -15.10 4.05
CA TRP A 26 -9.85 -15.72 3.83
C TRP A 26 -9.29 -15.56 2.41
N ARG A 27 -10.15 -15.42 1.39
CA ARG A 27 -9.73 -15.14 0.00
C ARG A 27 -8.92 -13.84 -0.10
N TRP A 28 -9.24 -12.85 0.72
CA TRP A 28 -8.49 -11.60 0.79
C TRP A 28 -7.09 -11.79 1.39
N LEU A 29 -6.92 -12.73 2.33
CA LEU A 29 -5.58 -13.06 2.83
C LEU A 29 -4.69 -13.56 1.70
N ILE A 30 -5.21 -14.37 0.78
CA ILE A 30 -4.45 -14.86 -0.38
C ILE A 30 -4.05 -13.69 -1.28
N ILE A 31 -4.99 -12.82 -1.64
CA ILE A 31 -4.70 -11.64 -2.48
C ILE A 31 -3.64 -10.74 -1.82
N ILE A 32 -3.77 -10.51 -0.51
CA ILE A 32 -2.89 -9.62 0.26
C ILE A 32 -1.49 -10.21 0.44
N LEU A 33 -1.38 -11.52 0.66
CA LEU A 33 -0.10 -12.19 0.94
C LEU A 33 0.63 -12.65 -0.33
N ILE A 34 -0.09 -12.97 -1.40
CA ILE A 34 0.50 -13.48 -2.66
C ILE A 34 0.58 -12.38 -3.72
N GLY A 35 -0.43 -11.50 -3.82
CA GLY A 35 -0.48 -10.45 -4.83
C GLY A 35 0.79 -9.59 -4.90
N PRO A 36 1.28 -9.03 -3.77
CA PRO A 36 2.52 -8.26 -3.77
C PRO A 36 3.77 -9.07 -4.14
N MET A 37 3.80 -10.39 -3.91
CA MET A 37 4.94 -11.20 -4.36
C MET A 37 4.98 -11.28 -5.89
N MET A 38 3.83 -11.48 -6.51
CA MET A 38 3.71 -11.57 -7.97
C MET A 38 4.02 -10.24 -8.66
N ILE A 39 3.67 -9.12 -8.02
CA ILE A 39 3.87 -7.77 -8.57
C ILE A 39 5.32 -7.29 -8.38
N PHE A 40 5.90 -7.53 -7.20
CA PHE A 40 7.19 -6.95 -6.80
C PHE A 40 8.37 -7.95 -6.82
N GLY A 41 8.13 -9.22 -7.21
CA GLY A 41 9.19 -10.22 -7.43
C GLY A 41 9.60 -11.05 -6.20
N GLY A 42 8.75 -11.15 -5.18
CA GLY A 42 9.09 -11.86 -3.94
C GLY A 42 9.17 -13.39 -4.09
N SER A 43 10.08 -14.03 -3.35
CA SER A 43 10.14 -15.49 -3.22
C SER A 43 9.19 -16.00 -2.14
N ILE A 44 8.42 -17.05 -2.46
CA ILE A 44 7.57 -17.77 -1.47
C ILE A 44 8.42 -18.34 -0.33
N ILE A 45 9.69 -18.70 -0.58
CA ILE A 45 10.57 -19.25 0.46
C ILE A 45 10.86 -18.20 1.55
N ALA A 46 10.88 -16.93 1.18
CA ALA A 46 11.10 -15.87 2.13
C ALA A 46 9.91 -15.79 3.13
N LEU A 47 8.69 -16.21 2.75
CA LEU A 47 7.42 -16.08 3.52
C LEU A 47 7.49 -16.76 4.87
N PHE A 48 8.43 -17.69 5.01
CA PHE A 48 8.62 -18.50 6.20
C PHE A 48 9.46 -17.81 7.29
N THR A 49 9.96 -16.58 7.07
CA THR A 49 10.63 -15.80 8.13
C THR A 49 9.64 -14.90 8.88
N LEU A 50 8.79 -15.52 9.72
CA LEU A 50 7.78 -14.82 10.54
C LEU A 50 8.38 -13.63 11.32
N ILE A 51 9.62 -13.77 11.80
CA ILE A 51 10.37 -12.72 12.49
C ILE A 51 10.58 -11.50 11.58
N GLY A 52 11.04 -11.70 10.34
CA GLY A 52 11.30 -10.62 9.38
C GLY A 52 10.02 -9.86 9.01
N PHE A 53 8.91 -10.58 8.85
CA PHE A 53 7.60 -9.98 8.59
C PHE A 53 7.18 -9.03 9.73
N PHE A 54 7.28 -9.46 10.99
CA PHE A 54 6.94 -8.60 12.13
C PHE A 54 7.91 -7.42 12.28
N VAL A 55 9.21 -7.63 12.07
CA VAL A 55 10.18 -6.52 12.06
C VAL A 55 9.74 -5.45 11.05
N ILE A 56 9.43 -5.83 9.81
CA ILE A 56 8.96 -4.89 8.79
C ILE A 56 7.63 -4.24 9.18
N LEU A 57 6.67 -5.00 9.70
CA LEU A 57 5.39 -4.43 10.15
C LEU A 57 5.60 -3.29 11.15
N PHE A 58 6.47 -3.51 12.15
CA PHE A 58 6.67 -2.56 13.25
C PHE A 58 7.68 -1.45 12.94
N THR A 59 8.71 -1.71 12.12
CA THR A 59 9.82 -0.76 11.90
C THR A 59 10.00 -0.31 10.45
N GLY A 60 9.36 -0.99 9.51
CA GLY A 60 9.56 -0.82 8.07
C GLY A 60 8.59 0.14 7.38
N GLY A 61 7.80 0.93 8.12
CA GLY A 61 6.84 1.89 7.56
C GLY A 61 5.34 1.51 7.70
N PRO A 62 4.90 0.25 7.52
CA PRO A 62 3.48 -0.09 7.53
C PRO A 62 2.69 0.46 8.72
N LEU A 63 3.15 0.23 9.94
CA LEU A 63 2.43 0.68 11.12
C LEU A 63 2.39 2.21 11.24
N GLN A 64 3.46 2.89 10.84
CA GLN A 64 3.58 4.35 10.91
C GLN A 64 2.71 5.04 9.85
N GLU A 65 2.60 4.43 8.66
CA GLU A 65 2.05 5.07 7.48
C GLU A 65 0.58 4.74 7.25
N VAL A 66 0.17 3.48 7.45
CA VAL A 66 -1.16 3.01 7.03
C VAL A 66 -2.28 3.65 7.86
N PHE A 67 -2.07 3.91 9.15
CA PHE A 67 -3.07 4.60 9.98
C PHE A 67 -3.32 6.04 9.52
N GLY A 68 -2.29 6.76 9.06
CA GLY A 68 -2.43 8.10 8.49
C GLY A 68 -3.12 8.06 7.13
N TRP A 69 -2.53 7.32 6.18
CA TRP A 69 -3.00 7.31 4.80
C TRP A 69 -4.35 6.61 4.62
N ARG A 70 -4.52 5.40 5.16
CA ARG A 70 -5.75 4.59 4.98
C ARG A 70 -6.72 4.72 6.13
N GLY A 71 -6.21 4.96 7.33
CA GLY A 71 -7.05 5.14 8.50
C GLY A 71 -7.73 6.51 8.56
N TYR A 72 -6.99 7.60 8.29
CA TYR A 72 -7.47 8.97 8.45
C TYR A 72 -7.78 9.68 7.13
N ALA A 73 -6.80 9.79 6.23
CA ALA A 73 -6.88 10.63 5.04
C ALA A 73 -7.81 10.05 3.97
N SER A 74 -7.61 8.78 3.61
CA SER A 74 -8.33 8.14 2.50
C SER A 74 -9.85 8.13 2.69
N PRO A 75 -10.44 7.77 3.85
CA PRO A 75 -11.89 7.78 4.01
C PRO A 75 -12.53 9.16 3.82
N ARG A 76 -11.85 10.22 4.26
CA ARG A 76 -12.29 11.60 4.10
C ARG A 76 -12.20 12.03 2.65
N LEU A 77 -11.07 11.77 1.99
CA LEU A 77 -10.89 12.11 0.57
C LEU A 77 -11.84 11.33 -0.32
N GLN A 78 -12.10 10.05 -0.04
CA GLN A 78 -13.08 9.24 -0.77
C GLN A 78 -14.50 9.78 -0.61
N ALA A 79 -14.89 10.22 0.59
CA ALA A 79 -16.20 10.81 0.83
C ALA A 79 -16.43 12.12 0.06
N HIS A 80 -15.38 12.92 -0.15
CA HIS A 80 -15.49 14.21 -0.84
C HIS A 80 -15.22 14.16 -2.36
N TYR A 81 -14.31 13.29 -2.81
CA TYR A 81 -13.82 13.30 -4.19
C TYR A 81 -13.95 11.95 -4.91
N GLY A 82 -14.42 10.89 -4.22
CA GLY A 82 -14.49 9.54 -4.75
C GLY A 82 -13.15 8.80 -4.76
N SER A 83 -13.20 7.49 -5.06
CA SER A 83 -12.08 6.55 -4.91
C SER A 83 -10.87 6.89 -5.77
N ALA A 84 -11.08 7.29 -7.03
CA ALA A 84 -10.01 7.54 -7.98
C ALA A 84 -9.20 8.78 -7.60
N ILE A 85 -9.87 9.91 -7.36
CA ILE A 85 -9.21 11.17 -6.98
C ILE A 85 -8.55 11.02 -5.61
N ALA A 86 -9.20 10.36 -4.64
CA ALA A 86 -8.59 10.08 -3.35
C ALA A 86 -7.32 9.24 -3.47
N SER A 87 -7.30 8.23 -4.35
CA SER A 87 -6.12 7.39 -4.59
C SER A 87 -4.97 8.18 -5.20
N LEU A 88 -5.26 9.07 -6.15
CA LEU A 88 -4.28 9.98 -6.76
C LEU A 88 -3.68 10.94 -5.73
N ILE A 89 -4.52 11.65 -4.96
CA ILE A 89 -4.06 12.60 -3.93
C ILE A 89 -3.18 11.90 -2.91
N VAL A 90 -3.65 10.77 -2.36
CA VAL A 90 -2.87 10.01 -1.38
C VAL A 90 -1.60 9.42 -2.00
N GLY A 91 -1.64 8.97 -3.25
CA GLY A 91 -0.48 8.41 -3.95
C GLY A 91 0.65 9.42 -4.13
N VAL A 92 0.32 10.62 -4.63
CA VAL A 92 1.30 11.71 -4.81
C VAL A 92 1.82 12.20 -3.47
N ALA A 93 0.94 12.37 -2.47
CA ALA A 93 1.35 12.79 -1.13
C ALA A 93 2.26 11.74 -0.46
N TRP A 94 1.99 10.46 -0.69
CA TRP A 94 2.81 9.36 -0.18
C TRP A 94 4.17 9.28 -0.88
N TRP A 95 4.22 9.51 -2.19
CA TRP A 95 5.50 9.66 -2.91
C TRP A 95 6.34 10.82 -2.36
N LEU A 96 5.74 12.00 -2.18
CA LEU A 96 6.42 13.17 -1.62
C LEU A 96 6.92 12.93 -0.18
N TRP A 97 6.19 12.15 0.62
CA TRP A 97 6.60 11.77 1.97
C TRP A 97 7.97 11.05 1.99
N HIS A 98 8.33 10.36 0.91
CA HIS A 98 9.63 9.70 0.80
C HIS A 98 10.77 10.61 0.32
N ALA A 99 10.50 11.84 -0.12
CA ALA A 99 11.51 12.74 -0.65
C ALA A 99 12.72 12.95 0.29
N PRO A 100 12.57 13.13 1.61
CA PRO A 100 13.72 13.27 2.50
C PRO A 100 14.63 12.03 2.52
N ALA A 101 14.06 10.83 2.34
CA ALA A 101 14.81 9.58 2.39
C ALA A 101 15.72 9.38 1.17
N VAL A 102 15.38 9.98 0.02
CA VAL A 102 16.20 9.95 -1.21
C VAL A 102 17.57 10.59 -1.01
N PHE A 103 17.67 11.57 -0.10
CA PHE A 103 18.91 12.28 0.19
C PHE A 103 19.77 11.58 1.26
N ILE A 104 19.30 10.46 1.82
CA ILE A 104 20.02 9.68 2.83
C ILE A 104 20.43 8.33 2.20
N PRO A 105 21.72 8.11 1.89
CA PRO A 105 22.18 6.89 1.24
C PRO A 105 21.70 5.62 1.96
N GLY A 106 21.10 4.70 1.20
CA GLY A 106 20.63 3.41 1.70
C GLY A 106 19.32 3.45 2.50
N ARG A 107 18.65 4.61 2.62
CA ARG A 107 17.32 4.71 3.27
C ARG A 107 16.15 4.68 2.31
N PHE A 108 16.39 4.75 1.01
CA PHE A 108 15.35 4.63 0.00
C PHE A 108 15.86 3.82 -1.20
N MET A 109 14.91 3.38 -2.04
CA MET A 109 15.18 2.51 -3.19
C MET A 109 15.91 3.21 -4.36
N THR A 110 16.20 4.51 -4.24
CA THR A 110 16.97 5.29 -5.22
C THR A 110 17.64 6.47 -4.51
N ASN A 111 18.75 6.95 -5.07
CA ASN A 111 19.47 8.15 -4.63
C ASN A 111 19.52 9.23 -5.73
N ASP A 112 18.76 9.08 -6.81
CA ASP A 112 18.76 10.00 -7.96
C ASP A 112 17.36 10.56 -8.25
N LEU A 113 17.30 11.81 -8.72
CA LEU A 113 16.02 12.50 -8.92
C LEU A 113 15.20 11.95 -10.08
N LEU A 114 15.85 11.34 -11.08
CA LEU A 114 15.15 10.81 -12.26
C LEU A 114 14.34 9.56 -11.88
N SER A 115 14.99 8.59 -11.23
CA SER A 115 14.34 7.39 -10.71
C SER A 115 13.33 7.75 -9.63
N PHE A 116 13.63 8.70 -8.74
CA PHE A 116 12.65 9.18 -7.76
C PHE A 116 11.42 9.79 -8.43
N GLY A 117 11.60 10.59 -9.48
CA GLY A 117 10.51 11.13 -10.27
C GLY A 117 9.66 10.02 -10.91
N ALA A 118 10.28 9.00 -11.49
CA ALA A 118 9.58 7.86 -12.09
C ALA A 118 8.76 7.05 -11.07
N LEU A 119 9.24 6.93 -9.82
CA LEU A 119 8.53 6.26 -8.74
C LEU A 119 7.21 6.93 -8.35
N THR A 120 6.95 8.18 -8.74
CA THR A 120 5.65 8.82 -8.51
C THR A 120 4.51 8.00 -9.13
N ILE A 121 4.73 7.43 -10.32
CA ILE A 121 3.73 6.62 -11.02
C ILE A 121 3.53 5.30 -10.28
N VAL A 122 4.61 4.62 -9.89
CA VAL A 122 4.60 3.36 -9.15
C VAL A 122 3.83 3.50 -7.83
N ILE A 123 4.18 4.50 -7.01
CA ILE A 123 3.56 4.73 -5.70
C ILE A 123 2.10 5.16 -5.85
N THR A 124 1.80 5.96 -6.87
CA THR A 124 0.42 6.35 -7.17
C THR A 124 -0.44 5.17 -7.57
N LEU A 125 0.00 4.33 -8.51
CA LEU A 125 -0.73 3.10 -8.91
C LEU A 125 -0.89 2.15 -7.73
N THR A 126 0.14 2.01 -6.89
CA THR A 126 0.06 1.23 -5.66
C THR A 126 -1.02 1.78 -4.72
N SER A 127 -1.17 3.11 -4.62
CA SER A 127 -2.23 3.73 -3.82
C SER A 127 -3.64 3.33 -4.29
N PHE A 128 -3.86 3.14 -5.60
CA PHE A 128 -5.13 2.60 -6.12
C PHE A 128 -5.39 1.18 -5.62
N ILE A 129 -4.38 0.31 -5.64
CA ILE A 129 -4.50 -1.06 -5.12
C ILE A 129 -4.86 -1.05 -3.63
N PHE A 130 -4.21 -0.20 -2.84
CA PHE A 130 -4.56 -0.04 -1.43
C PHE A 130 -6.00 0.43 -1.23
N THR A 131 -6.46 1.43 -2.00
CA THR A 131 -7.85 1.89 -1.93
C THR A 131 -8.82 0.77 -2.30
N TRP A 132 -8.50 -0.03 -3.32
CA TRP A 132 -9.31 -1.16 -3.75
C TRP A 132 -9.41 -2.24 -2.65
N VAL A 133 -8.27 -2.68 -2.08
CA VAL A 133 -8.26 -3.63 -0.95
C VAL A 133 -9.03 -3.08 0.23
N TYR A 134 -8.81 -1.81 0.58
CA TYR A 134 -9.49 -1.14 1.68
C TYR A 134 -11.01 -1.18 1.53
N GLN A 135 -11.54 -0.87 0.33
CA GLN A 135 -12.98 -0.88 0.06
C GLN A 135 -13.58 -2.28 0.14
N HIS A 136 -12.89 -3.28 -0.41
CA HIS A 136 -13.40 -4.64 -0.46
C HIS A 136 -13.15 -5.46 0.82
N THR A 137 -12.45 -4.89 1.79
CA THR A 137 -12.25 -5.45 3.13
C THR A 137 -13.02 -4.67 4.20
N ASN A 138 -14.10 -3.99 3.81
CA ASN A 138 -14.97 -3.20 4.70
C ASN A 138 -14.21 -2.09 5.48
N GLY A 139 -13.17 -1.52 4.88
CA GLY A 139 -12.37 -0.47 5.50
C GLY A 139 -11.39 -0.95 6.57
N SER A 140 -11.00 -2.23 6.53
CA SER A 140 -10.01 -2.82 7.43
C SER A 140 -8.63 -2.18 7.24
N ILE A 141 -8.11 -1.59 8.31
CA ILE A 141 -6.73 -1.07 8.34
C ILE A 141 -5.75 -2.24 8.44
N LEU A 142 -6.14 -3.33 9.13
CA LEU A 142 -5.34 -4.55 9.21
C LEU A 142 -5.04 -5.14 7.82
N ALA A 143 -6.04 -5.20 6.94
CA ALA A 143 -5.83 -5.67 5.56
C ALA A 143 -4.77 -4.83 4.83
N CYS A 144 -4.83 -3.50 4.96
CA CYS A 144 -3.81 -2.61 4.39
C CYS A 144 -2.44 -2.73 5.06
N LEU A 145 -2.38 -2.97 6.37
CA LEU A 145 -1.13 -3.21 7.10
C LEU A 145 -0.44 -4.47 6.59
N LEU A 146 -1.19 -5.56 6.43
CA LEU A 146 -0.69 -6.82 5.89
C LEU A 146 -0.25 -6.66 4.43
N LEU A 147 -1.00 -5.92 3.61
CA LEU A 147 -0.63 -5.63 2.22
C LEU A 147 0.69 -4.87 2.14
N HIS A 148 0.81 -3.79 2.91
CA HIS A 148 2.03 -2.98 2.94
C HIS A 148 3.22 -3.80 3.44
N THR A 149 3.03 -4.56 4.52
CA THR A 149 4.10 -5.40 5.08
C THR A 149 4.55 -6.42 4.06
N THR A 150 3.62 -7.12 3.41
CA THR A 150 3.93 -8.11 2.37
C THR A 150 4.65 -7.48 1.18
N MET A 151 4.25 -6.27 0.77
CA MET A 151 4.93 -5.52 -0.30
C MET A 151 6.37 -5.18 0.06
N ASN A 152 6.62 -4.57 1.22
CA ASN A 152 7.99 -4.22 1.63
C ASN A 152 8.85 -5.47 1.80
N TRP A 153 8.22 -6.53 2.30
CA TRP A 153 8.86 -7.80 2.56
C TRP A 153 9.11 -8.62 1.28
N SER A 154 8.31 -8.46 0.22
CA SER A 154 8.58 -9.08 -1.10
C SER A 154 9.69 -8.36 -1.87
N ILE A 155 9.87 -7.06 -1.63
CA ILE A 155 10.93 -6.24 -2.23
C ILE A 155 12.30 -6.57 -1.64
N TRP A 156 12.38 -6.80 -0.33
CA TRP A 156 13.67 -6.88 0.39
C TRP A 156 14.61 -8.00 -0.11
N PRO A 157 14.16 -9.24 -0.38
CA PRO A 157 15.01 -10.31 -0.90
C PRO A 157 15.55 -10.06 -2.31
N VAL A 158 14.84 -9.28 -3.13
CA VAL A 158 15.21 -8.98 -4.52
C VAL A 158 15.96 -7.66 -4.67
N MET A 159 16.05 -6.85 -3.60
CA MET A 159 16.83 -5.61 -3.57
C MET A 159 17.83 -5.60 -2.39
N PRO A 160 18.87 -6.45 -2.40
CA PRO A 160 19.85 -6.50 -1.31
C PRO A 160 20.60 -5.17 -1.09
N SER A 161 20.76 -4.38 -2.16
CA SER A 161 21.40 -3.06 -2.14
C SER A 161 20.41 -1.92 -1.83
N MET A 162 19.11 -2.19 -1.71
CA MET A 162 18.05 -1.17 -1.65
C MET A 162 18.20 -0.13 -2.79
N GLN A 163 18.53 -0.59 -4.00
CA GLN A 163 18.59 0.25 -5.19
C GLN A 163 17.77 -0.39 -6.31
N ILE A 164 17.00 0.43 -7.01
CA ILE A 164 16.18 0.03 -8.14
C ILE A 164 16.61 0.80 -9.40
N ASP A 165 16.77 0.10 -10.52
CA ASP A 165 17.09 0.72 -11.80
C ASP A 165 15.82 1.12 -12.58
N LEU A 166 16.00 1.98 -13.59
CA LEU A 166 14.89 2.50 -14.41
C LEU A 166 14.17 1.43 -15.24
N ILE A 167 14.85 0.35 -15.65
CA ILE A 167 14.22 -0.73 -16.40
C ILE A 167 13.24 -1.45 -15.47
N THR A 168 13.69 -1.77 -14.26
CA THR A 168 12.84 -2.37 -13.23
C THR A 168 11.65 -1.47 -12.88
N ILE A 169 11.86 -0.16 -12.70
CA ILE A 169 10.77 0.81 -12.50
C ILE A 169 9.77 0.77 -13.67
N GLY A 170 10.27 0.78 -14.92
CA GLY A 170 9.44 0.71 -16.12
C GLY A 170 8.58 -0.56 -16.17
N CYS A 171 9.17 -1.73 -15.85
CA CYS A 171 8.43 -2.99 -15.74
C CYS A 171 7.34 -2.93 -14.66
N MET A 172 7.64 -2.35 -13.50
CA MET A 172 6.66 -2.19 -12.42
C MET A 172 5.50 -1.27 -12.83
N ILE A 173 5.79 -0.16 -13.53
CA ILE A 173 4.75 0.73 -14.06
C ILE A 173 3.82 -0.03 -15.00
N LEU A 174 4.37 -0.84 -15.91
CA LEU A 174 3.58 -1.64 -16.84
C LEU A 174 2.67 -2.63 -16.10
N VAL A 175 3.24 -3.43 -15.20
CA VAL A 175 2.49 -4.44 -14.43
C VAL A 175 1.40 -3.77 -13.58
N LEU A 176 1.73 -2.72 -12.83
CA LEU A 176 0.78 -2.01 -11.98
C LEU A 176 -0.33 -1.35 -12.78
N SER A 177 -0.02 -0.79 -13.96
CA SER A 177 -1.01 -0.18 -14.85
C SER A 177 -2.01 -1.21 -15.35
N ILE A 178 -1.54 -2.41 -15.71
CA ILE A 178 -2.40 -3.54 -16.11
C ILE A 178 -3.31 -3.95 -14.94
N VAL A 179 -2.74 -4.14 -13.76
CA VAL A 179 -3.47 -4.54 -12.55
C VAL A 179 -4.54 -3.50 -12.18
N VAL A 180 -4.18 -2.21 -12.13
CA VAL A 180 -5.13 -1.13 -11.84
C VAL A 180 -6.17 -0.99 -12.95
N GLY A 181 -5.79 -1.20 -14.21
CA GLY A 181 -6.72 -1.27 -15.34
C GLY A 181 -7.79 -2.33 -15.11
N PHE A 182 -7.41 -3.57 -14.75
CA PHE A 182 -8.37 -4.63 -14.45
C PHE A 182 -9.25 -4.32 -13.23
N MET A 183 -8.72 -3.64 -12.20
CA MET A 183 -9.48 -3.25 -11.01
C MET A 183 -10.49 -2.12 -11.26
N THR A 184 -10.25 -1.29 -12.28
CA THR A 184 -11.08 -0.11 -12.60
C THR A 184 -12.09 -0.37 -13.72
N ILE A 185 -11.94 -1.46 -14.48
CA ILE A 185 -13.00 -1.95 -15.37
C ILE A 185 -14.21 -2.30 -14.51
N PRO A 186 -15.38 -1.64 -14.67
CA PRO A 186 -16.59 -2.08 -14.01
C PRO A 186 -16.89 -3.47 -14.54
N THR A 187 -16.66 -4.50 -13.71
CA THR A 187 -16.98 -5.89 -14.05
C THR A 187 -18.41 -5.92 -14.56
N VAL A 188 -18.59 -6.31 -15.82
CA VAL A 188 -19.89 -6.59 -16.44
C VAL A 188 -20.66 -7.45 -15.44
N ARG A 189 -21.72 -6.88 -14.86
CA ARG A 189 -22.63 -7.64 -14.01
C ARG A 189 -23.37 -8.60 -14.93
N PHE A 190 -22.97 -9.86 -14.95
CA PHE A 190 -23.88 -10.92 -15.36
C PHE A 190 -24.93 -11.05 -14.25
N THR A 191 -25.96 -10.22 -14.32
CA THR A 191 -27.23 -10.48 -13.65
C THR A 191 -27.86 -11.68 -14.33
N THR A 192 -27.69 -12.87 -13.73
CA THR A 192 -28.54 -14.01 -14.05
C THR A 192 -29.93 -13.72 -13.46
N HIS A 193 -30.89 -13.46 -14.33
CA HIS A 193 -32.31 -13.66 -14.03
C HIS A 193 -32.66 -15.14 -14.16
#